data_AF-A0A3N2DK41-F1
#
_entry.id   AF-A0A3N2DK41-F1
#
_cell.length_a   1.000
_cell.length_b   1.000
_cell.length_c   1.000
_cell.angle_alpha   90.00
_cell.angle_beta   90.00
_cell.angle_gamma   90.00
#
_symmetry.space_group_name_H-M   'P 1'
#
loop_
_entity.id
_entity.type
_entity.pdbx_description
1 polymer ?
#
loop_
_entity_poly.entity_id
_entity_poly.type
_entity_poly.pdbx_seq_one_letter_code
_entity_poly.pdbx_strand_id
1 'polypeptide(L)'
;MIKIKAKTTAELIENFQLSDEAETIVMPEVPPHESIMSLLEGEHYLDAIKLISHGLPKREAVWWACIATRQSQTKETPPLHIKALLSAERWVQKPTEENRKLASKLAAESKYQSAASWAATAAYWSAGSIAPVGEPDVPPPEHLYAHAVAGSVALAAAEGDEEGLKSRYVTLITQGIDLANGGQGRLSS
;
A
#
# COMPACT_ATOMS: atom_id res chain seq x y z
N MET A 1 -12.08 -9.46 9.56
CA MET A 1 -10.93 -8.53 9.54
C MET A 1 -10.99 -7.65 10.77
N ILE A 2 -10.03 -7.78 11.71
CA ILE A 2 -10.05 -7.06 13.00
C ILE A 2 -9.38 -5.68 12.94
N LYS A 3 -8.59 -5.40 11.90
CA LYS A 3 -7.85 -4.15 11.73
C LYS A 3 -8.56 -3.12 10.85
N ILE A 4 -9.45 -3.56 9.96
CA ILE A 4 -10.29 -2.68 9.16
C ILE A 4 -11.47 -2.22 10.01
N LYS A 5 -11.60 -0.91 10.20
CA LYS A 5 -12.68 -0.31 11.02
C LYS A 5 -13.98 -0.08 10.25
N ALA A 6 -13.88 0.08 8.93
CA ALA A 6 -15.04 0.30 8.08
C ALA A 6 -16.02 -0.86 8.18
N LYS A 7 -17.31 -0.55 8.36
CA LYS A 7 -18.34 -1.58 8.50
C LYS A 7 -18.85 -2.05 7.16
N THR A 8 -18.89 -1.16 6.18
CA THR A 8 -19.31 -1.44 4.81
C THR A 8 -18.21 -1.10 3.83
N THR A 9 -18.25 -1.69 2.63
CA THR A 9 -17.33 -1.35 1.54
C THR A 9 -17.53 0.09 1.06
N ALA A 10 -18.77 0.60 1.11
CA ALA A 10 -19.13 1.99 0.78
C ALA A 10 -18.22 3.02 1.48
N GLU A 11 -17.98 2.84 2.79
CA GLU A 11 -17.12 3.73 3.58
C GLU A 11 -15.68 3.83 3.05
N LEU A 12 -15.19 2.80 2.34
CA LEU A 12 -13.83 2.79 1.78
C LEU A 12 -13.79 3.39 0.37
N ILE A 13 -14.77 3.06 -0.47
CA ILE A 13 -14.77 3.44 -1.90
C ILE A 13 -15.12 4.90 -2.15
N GLU A 14 -15.61 5.65 -1.15
CA GLU A 14 -15.75 7.12 -1.23
C GLU A 14 -14.42 7.84 -1.50
N ASN A 15 -13.29 7.19 -1.21
CA ASN A 15 -11.97 7.81 -1.19
C ASN A 15 -11.08 7.44 -2.38
N PHE A 16 -11.54 6.59 -3.31
CA PHE A 16 -10.81 6.20 -4.52
C PHE A 16 -11.75 5.65 -5.59
N GLN A 17 -11.27 5.57 -6.84
CA GLN A 17 -12.07 5.05 -7.95
C GLN A 17 -11.77 3.58 -8.25
N LEU A 18 -12.84 2.79 -8.36
CA LEU A 18 -12.80 1.41 -8.89
C LEU A 18 -12.74 1.44 -10.42
N SER A 19 -12.30 0.34 -11.04
CA SER A 19 -12.53 0.15 -12.48
C SER A 19 -14.03 -0.06 -12.75
N ASP A 20 -14.49 0.28 -13.96
CA ASP A 20 -15.88 0.08 -14.38
C ASP A 20 -16.32 -1.38 -14.18
N GLU A 21 -15.43 -2.34 -14.46
CA GLU A 21 -15.72 -3.76 -14.24
C GLU A 21 -15.80 -4.11 -12.75
N ALA A 22 -14.91 -3.58 -11.92
CA ALA A 22 -14.93 -3.82 -10.48
C ALA A 22 -16.17 -3.21 -9.79
N GLU A 23 -16.71 -2.10 -10.30
CA GLU A 23 -17.96 -1.52 -9.79
C GLU A 23 -19.15 -2.48 -9.91
N THR A 24 -19.15 -3.35 -10.92
CA THR A 24 -20.21 -4.36 -11.10
C THR A 24 -20.08 -5.56 -10.15
N ILE A 25 -18.91 -5.73 -9.52
CA ILE A 25 -18.57 -6.85 -8.64
C ILE A 25 -18.62 -6.43 -7.17
N VAL A 26 -18.19 -5.21 -6.87
CA VAL A 26 -18.17 -4.67 -5.51
C VAL A 26 -19.60 -4.51 -5.00
N MET A 27 -19.81 -4.98 -3.77
CA MET A 27 -21.06 -4.83 -3.05
C MET A 27 -20.87 -3.73 -2.00
N PRO A 28 -21.46 -2.53 -2.16
CA PRO A 28 -21.19 -1.42 -1.25
C PRO A 28 -21.64 -1.66 0.19
N GLU A 29 -22.77 -2.36 0.37
CA GLU A 29 -23.45 -2.52 1.67
C GLU A 29 -22.93 -3.70 2.51
N VAL A 30 -22.00 -4.51 1.98
CA VAL A 30 -21.42 -5.64 2.72
C VAL A 30 -20.12 -5.25 3.42
N PRO A 31 -19.64 -6.03 4.40
CA PRO A 31 -18.34 -5.81 5.00
C PRO A 31 -17.20 -5.86 3.97
N PRO A 32 -16.14 -5.04 4.11
CA PRO A 32 -15.05 -4.94 3.13
C PRO A 32 -14.41 -6.29 2.73
N HIS A 33 -14.37 -7.25 3.66
CA HIS A 33 -13.79 -8.57 3.38
C HIS A 33 -14.51 -9.31 2.24
N GLU A 34 -15.83 -9.20 2.13
CA GLU A 34 -16.60 -9.89 1.10
C GLU A 34 -16.28 -9.29 -0.27
N SER A 35 -16.25 -7.96 -0.38
CA SER A 35 -15.87 -7.28 -1.64
C SER A 35 -14.42 -7.56 -2.04
N ILE A 36 -13.48 -7.63 -1.07
CA ILE A 36 -12.09 -8.00 -1.34
C ILE A 36 -12.01 -9.43 -1.91
N MET A 37 -12.77 -10.38 -1.35
CA MET A 37 -12.80 -11.76 -1.85
C MET A 37 -13.44 -11.85 -3.23
N SER A 38 -14.55 -11.16 -3.48
CA SER A 38 -15.19 -11.14 -4.80
C SER A 38 -14.28 -10.54 -5.89
N LEU A 39 -13.53 -9.49 -5.57
CA LEU A 39 -12.54 -8.93 -6.50
C LEU A 39 -11.37 -9.88 -6.74
N LEU A 40 -10.90 -10.59 -5.71
CA LEU A 40 -9.85 -11.58 -5.84
C LEU A 40 -10.29 -12.77 -6.73
N GLU A 41 -11.50 -13.28 -6.52
CA GLU A 41 -12.11 -14.35 -7.32
C GLU A 41 -12.35 -13.94 -8.77
N GLY A 42 -12.76 -12.68 -8.99
CA GLY A 42 -12.92 -12.08 -10.31
C GLY A 42 -11.61 -11.61 -10.97
N GLU A 43 -10.46 -11.82 -10.33
CA GLU A 43 -9.14 -11.40 -10.83
C GLU A 43 -8.95 -9.88 -10.98
N HIS A 44 -9.76 -9.08 -10.30
CA HIS A 44 -9.67 -7.62 -10.22
C HIS A 44 -8.64 -7.18 -9.16
N TYR A 45 -7.39 -7.60 -9.35
CA TYR A 45 -6.35 -7.49 -8.34
C TYR A 45 -6.02 -6.05 -7.92
N LEU A 46 -6.00 -5.12 -8.88
CA LEU A 46 -5.69 -3.72 -8.58
C LEU A 46 -6.76 -3.09 -7.68
N ASP A 47 -8.03 -3.40 -7.91
CA ASP A 47 -9.13 -2.89 -7.10
C ASP A 47 -9.17 -3.55 -5.71
N ALA A 48 -8.84 -4.84 -5.62
CA ALA A 48 -8.63 -5.51 -4.33
C ALA A 48 -7.49 -4.85 -3.53
N ILE A 49 -6.38 -4.51 -4.21
CA ILE A 49 -5.25 -3.80 -3.59
C ILE A 49 -5.66 -2.43 -3.08
N LYS A 50 -6.44 -1.66 -3.85
CA LYS A 50 -6.96 -0.35 -3.41
C LYS A 50 -7.83 -0.50 -2.16
N LEU A 51 -8.80 -1.42 -2.16
CA LEU A 51 -9.67 -1.65 -1.00
C LEU A 51 -8.87 -1.98 0.27
N ILE A 52 -7.90 -2.90 0.17
CA ILE A 52 -7.05 -3.26 1.31
C ILE A 52 -6.21 -2.07 1.78
N SER A 53 -5.63 -1.32 0.84
CA SER A 53 -4.79 -0.15 1.16
C SER A 53 -5.56 0.91 1.93
N HIS A 54 -6.82 1.14 1.55
CA HIS A 54 -7.71 2.12 2.20
C HIS A 54 -8.30 1.58 3.51
N GLY A 55 -8.50 0.28 3.64
CA GLY A 55 -9.04 -0.33 4.85
C GLY A 55 -8.02 -0.51 5.98
N LEU A 56 -6.75 -0.74 5.66
CA LEU A 56 -5.71 -0.98 6.64
C LEU A 56 -5.35 0.29 7.42
N PRO A 57 -5.06 0.18 8.74
CA PRO A 57 -4.43 1.27 9.48
C PRO A 57 -3.12 1.68 8.81
N LYS A 58 -2.82 2.99 8.81
CA LYS A 58 -1.68 3.60 8.10
C LYS A 58 -0.36 2.83 8.24
N ARG A 59 0.00 2.44 9.47
CA ARG A 59 1.26 1.74 9.74
C ARG A 59 1.29 0.34 9.12
N GLU A 60 0.22 -0.42 9.26
CA GLU A 60 0.04 -1.75 8.66
C GLU A 60 -0.02 -1.68 7.12
N ALA A 61 -0.65 -0.65 6.54
CA ALA A 61 -0.68 -0.43 5.09
C ALA A 61 0.72 -0.14 4.53
N VAL A 62 1.49 0.75 5.18
CA VAL A 62 2.89 1.02 4.78
C VAL A 62 3.76 -0.23 4.99
N TRP A 63 3.53 -1.01 6.05
CA TRP A 63 4.23 -2.27 6.25
C TRP A 63 3.97 -3.27 5.12
N TRP A 64 2.72 -3.35 4.64
CA TRP A 64 2.37 -4.17 3.49
C TRP A 64 3.12 -3.75 2.22
N ALA A 65 3.18 -2.45 1.93
CA ALA A 65 3.99 -1.90 0.83
C ALA A 65 5.48 -2.28 0.98
N CYS A 66 6.02 -2.27 2.20
CA CYS A 66 7.39 -2.71 2.47
C CYS A 66 7.59 -4.20 2.17
N ILE A 67 6.68 -5.08 2.62
CA ILE A 67 6.74 -6.51 2.34
C ILE A 67 6.68 -6.78 0.84
N ALA A 68 5.73 -6.16 0.14
CA ALA A 68 5.55 -6.33 -1.29
C ALA A 68 6.82 -5.91 -2.05
N THR A 69 7.30 -4.71 -1.76
CA THR A 69 8.54 -4.19 -2.38
C THR A 69 9.74 -5.08 -2.05
N ARG A 70 9.85 -5.57 -0.82
CA ARG A 70 10.95 -6.45 -0.39
C ARG A 70 11.00 -7.74 -1.20
N GLN A 71 9.84 -8.31 -1.53
CA GLN A 71 9.69 -9.53 -2.32
C GLN A 71 10.03 -9.32 -3.81
N SER A 72 9.84 -8.10 -4.32
CA SER A 72 10.14 -7.79 -5.72
C SER A 72 11.61 -7.40 -5.98
N GLN A 73 12.42 -7.19 -4.94
CA GLN A 73 13.83 -6.80 -5.12
C GLN A 73 14.67 -7.96 -5.67
N THR A 74 15.46 -7.67 -6.69
CA THR A 74 16.49 -8.55 -7.26
C THR A 74 17.89 -8.06 -6.90
N LYS A 75 18.92 -8.82 -7.32
CA LYS A 75 20.33 -8.39 -7.20
C LYS A 75 20.66 -7.13 -7.99
N GLU A 76 19.85 -6.80 -9.00
CA GLU A 76 20.04 -5.64 -9.87
C GLU A 76 19.32 -4.40 -9.34
N THR A 77 18.57 -4.52 -8.23
CA THR A 77 17.86 -3.40 -7.63
C THR A 77 18.83 -2.25 -7.32
N PRO A 78 18.57 -1.04 -7.84
CA PRO A 78 19.44 0.12 -7.58
C PRO A 78 19.60 0.39 -6.07
N PRO A 79 20.82 0.71 -5.59
CA PRO A 79 21.06 1.01 -4.18
C PRO A 79 20.15 2.09 -3.59
N LEU A 80 19.72 3.05 -4.41
CA LEU A 80 18.80 4.10 -3.99
C LEU A 80 17.39 3.56 -3.70
N HIS A 81 16.89 2.59 -4.48
CA HIS A 81 15.61 1.94 -4.21
C HIS A 81 15.67 1.10 -2.92
N ILE A 82 16.81 0.44 -2.66
CA ILE A 82 17.04 -0.26 -1.39
C ILE A 82 16.96 0.72 -0.22
N LYS A 83 17.63 1.88 -0.31
CA LYS A 83 17.57 2.93 0.72
C LYS A 83 16.16 3.48 0.93
N ALA A 84 15.42 3.73 -0.15
CA ALA A 84 14.03 4.19 -0.08
C ALA A 84 13.16 3.19 0.70
N LEU A 85 13.24 1.89 0.39
CA LEU A 85 12.52 0.87 1.14
C LEU A 85 12.93 0.81 2.62
N LEU A 86 14.23 0.83 2.92
CA LEU A 86 14.73 0.83 4.30
C LEU A 86 14.19 2.03 5.11
N SER A 87 13.99 3.18 4.47
CA SER A 87 13.42 4.36 5.16
C SER A 87 11.94 4.18 5.51
N ALA A 88 11.17 3.53 4.65
CA ALA A 88 9.78 3.18 4.92
C ALA A 88 9.69 2.14 6.06
N GLU A 89 10.52 1.09 6.03
CA GLU A 89 10.63 0.08 7.09
C GLU A 89 11.01 0.73 8.43
N ARG A 90 11.96 1.67 8.43
CA ARG A 90 12.36 2.43 9.63
C ARG A 90 11.21 3.26 10.19
N TRP A 91 10.40 3.89 9.33
CA TRP A 91 9.21 4.61 9.76
C TRP A 91 8.14 3.66 10.34
N VAL A 92 7.89 2.51 9.71
CA VAL A 92 6.97 1.49 10.25
C VAL A 92 7.39 1.05 11.66
N GLN A 93 8.69 0.84 11.86
CA GLN A 93 9.23 0.46 13.17
C GLN A 93 9.11 1.59 14.20
N LYS A 94 9.38 2.83 13.79
CA LYS A 94 9.36 4.03 14.64
C LYS A 94 8.81 5.22 13.85
N PRO A 95 7.50 5.52 13.94
CA PRO A 95 6.84 6.53 13.09
C PRO A 95 7.07 7.96 13.62
N THR A 96 8.33 8.38 13.72
CA THR A 96 8.71 9.75 14.07
C THR A 96 8.75 10.65 12.85
N GLU A 97 8.63 11.97 13.08
CA GLU A 97 8.75 12.98 12.03
C GLU A 97 10.11 12.91 11.29
N GLU A 98 11.19 12.67 12.03
CA GLU A 98 12.53 12.46 11.46
C GLU A 98 12.55 11.32 10.43
N ASN A 99 12.01 10.15 10.79
CA ASN A 99 11.95 9.00 9.90
C ASN A 99 11.00 9.26 8.71
N ARG A 100 9.91 10.00 8.95
CA ARG A 100 8.94 10.39 7.92
C ARG A 100 9.56 11.31 6.88
N LYS A 101 10.32 12.33 7.30
CA LYS A 101 11.04 13.26 6.41
C LYS A 101 12.20 12.57 5.69
N LEU A 102 12.88 11.62 6.32
CA LEU A 102 13.87 10.77 5.64
C LEU A 102 13.24 9.98 4.49
N ALA A 103 12.07 9.38 4.71
CA ALA A 103 11.34 8.67 3.67
C ALA A 103 10.95 9.60 2.50
N SER A 104 10.46 10.81 2.81
CA SER A 104 10.18 11.83 1.78
C SER A 104 11.40 12.16 0.92
N LYS A 105 12.56 12.36 1.56
CA LYS A 105 13.80 12.71 0.87
C LYS A 105 14.22 11.59 -0.08
N LEU A 106 14.22 10.34 0.39
CA LEU A 106 14.64 9.20 -0.42
C LEU A 106 13.65 8.86 -1.54
N ALA A 107 12.35 9.08 -1.32
CA ALA A 107 11.33 9.00 -2.37
C ALA A 107 11.58 10.04 -3.49
N ALA A 108 11.92 11.28 -3.12
CA ALA A 108 12.23 12.33 -4.09
C ALA A 108 13.53 12.06 -4.86
N GLU A 109 14.60 11.63 -4.17
CA GLU A 109 15.87 11.28 -4.81
C GLU A 109 15.72 10.12 -5.80
N SER A 110 14.83 9.16 -5.51
CA SER A 110 14.47 8.05 -6.42
C SER A 110 13.46 8.43 -7.51
N LYS A 111 13.07 9.70 -7.60
CA LYS A 111 12.18 10.27 -8.63
C LYS A 111 10.81 9.59 -8.70
N TYR A 112 10.37 8.92 -7.63
CA TYR A 112 9.07 8.23 -7.59
C TYR A 112 8.92 7.11 -8.65
N GLN A 113 10.01 6.46 -9.03
CA GLN A 113 10.04 5.52 -10.19
C GLN A 113 9.94 4.04 -9.82
N SER A 114 9.72 3.68 -8.55
CA SER A 114 9.72 2.27 -8.12
C SER A 114 8.77 2.00 -6.97
N ALA A 115 8.43 0.72 -6.78
CA ALA A 115 7.66 0.25 -5.63
C ALA A 115 8.24 0.75 -4.29
N ALA A 116 9.58 0.80 -4.16
CA ALA A 116 10.26 1.32 -2.98
C ALA A 116 10.07 2.82 -2.76
N SER A 117 10.05 3.58 -3.85
CA SER A 117 9.80 5.03 -3.81
C SER A 117 8.37 5.32 -3.33
N TRP A 118 7.41 4.50 -3.76
CA TRP A 118 6.02 4.60 -3.35
C TRP A 118 5.78 4.12 -1.92
N ALA A 119 6.48 3.08 -1.44
CA ALA A 119 6.47 2.70 -0.03
C ALA A 119 6.99 3.84 0.88
N ALA A 120 8.08 4.50 0.48
CA ALA A 120 8.63 5.67 1.19
C ALA A 120 7.67 6.87 1.13
N THR A 121 7.02 7.09 -0.01
CA THR A 121 5.99 8.12 -0.18
C THR A 121 4.79 7.87 0.72
N ALA A 122 4.34 6.62 0.84
CA ALA A 122 3.24 6.24 1.72
C ALA A 122 3.56 6.52 3.20
N ALA A 123 4.79 6.22 3.64
CA ALA A 123 5.27 6.61 4.98
C ALA A 123 5.21 8.14 5.17
N TYR A 124 5.67 8.90 4.18
CA TYR A 124 5.63 10.36 4.21
C TYR A 124 4.21 10.92 4.32
N TRP A 125 3.28 10.44 3.50
CA TRP A 125 1.89 10.89 3.44
C TRP A 125 0.99 10.34 4.55
N SER A 126 1.52 9.54 5.48
CA SER A 126 0.73 8.99 6.58
C SER A 126 0.35 10.03 7.64
N ALA A 127 1.16 11.07 7.87
CA ALA A 127 0.92 12.06 8.92
C ALA A 127 1.74 13.35 8.69
N GLY A 128 1.63 14.30 9.63
CA GLY A 128 2.41 15.54 9.63
C GLY A 128 2.04 16.47 8.47
N SER A 129 2.88 17.48 8.23
CA SER A 129 2.71 18.42 7.12
C SER A 129 3.41 17.92 5.85
N ILE A 130 2.74 18.06 4.71
CA ILE A 130 3.31 17.81 3.38
C ILE A 130 3.74 19.10 2.66
N ALA A 131 3.53 20.27 3.26
CA ALA A 131 3.96 21.55 2.71
C ALA A 131 5.50 21.67 2.67
N PRO A 132 6.04 22.54 1.79
CA PRO A 132 7.45 22.93 1.82
C PRO A 132 7.87 23.50 3.17
N VAL A 133 9.17 23.40 3.47
CA VAL A 133 9.73 23.96 4.71
C VAL A 133 9.58 25.49 4.70
N GLY A 134 8.98 26.03 5.77
CA GLY A 134 8.74 27.48 5.92
C GLY A 134 7.34 27.94 5.50
N GLU A 135 6.57 27.07 4.85
CA GLU A 135 5.17 27.32 4.53
C GLU A 135 4.23 26.89 5.67
N PRO A 136 2.97 27.38 5.70
CA PRO A 136 1.98 26.90 6.65
C PRO A 136 1.78 25.39 6.59
N ASP A 137 1.49 24.78 7.75
CA ASP A 137 1.26 23.35 7.84
C ASP A 137 0.02 22.93 7.05
N VAL A 138 0.21 21.95 6.15
CA VAL A 138 -0.86 21.34 5.36
C VAL A 138 -0.82 19.83 5.59
N PRO A 139 -1.79 19.24 6.31
CA PRO A 139 -1.85 17.80 6.46
C PRO A 139 -2.17 17.12 5.12
N PRO A 140 -1.69 15.89 4.88
CA PRO A 140 -2.10 15.13 3.71
C PRO A 140 -3.60 14.79 3.82
N PRO A 141 -4.33 14.72 2.69
CA PRO A 141 -5.64 14.09 2.66
C PRO A 141 -5.60 12.71 3.32
N GLU A 142 -6.64 12.35 4.07
CA GLU A 142 -6.60 11.19 4.96
C GLU A 142 -6.28 9.88 4.24
N HIS A 143 -6.72 9.74 3.00
CA HIS A 143 -6.54 8.57 2.13
C HIS A 143 -5.30 8.64 1.21
N LEU A 144 -4.51 9.70 1.25
CA LEU A 144 -3.42 9.90 0.29
C LEU A 144 -2.32 8.83 0.45
N TYR A 145 -2.02 8.42 1.68
CA TYR A 145 -1.07 7.32 1.94
C TYR A 145 -1.52 6.01 1.27
N ALA A 146 -2.82 5.73 1.24
CA ALA A 146 -3.37 4.48 0.72
C ALA A 146 -3.18 4.37 -0.80
N HIS A 147 -3.25 5.49 -1.52
CA HIS A 147 -2.91 5.53 -2.94
C HIS A 147 -1.44 5.17 -3.20
N ALA A 148 -0.52 5.70 -2.37
CA ALA A 148 0.89 5.36 -2.47
C ALA A 148 1.17 3.88 -2.10
N VAL A 149 0.45 3.33 -1.11
CA VAL A 149 0.50 1.90 -0.79
C VAL A 149 0.03 1.06 -1.99
N ALA A 150 -1.13 1.39 -2.56
CA ALA A 150 -1.69 0.67 -3.70
C ALA A 150 -0.74 0.68 -4.90
N GLY A 151 -0.16 1.85 -5.21
CA GLY A 151 0.85 1.97 -6.27
C GLY A 151 2.12 1.17 -5.98
N SER A 152 2.60 1.17 -4.73
CA SER A 152 3.76 0.38 -4.32
C SER A 152 3.52 -1.13 -4.50
N VAL A 153 2.40 -1.64 -4.01
CA VAL A 153 2.06 -3.06 -4.07
C VAL A 153 1.80 -3.50 -5.51
N ALA A 154 1.07 -2.71 -6.30
CA ALA A 154 0.82 -3.01 -7.71
C ALA A 154 2.11 -3.04 -8.54
N LEU A 155 3.00 -2.06 -8.35
CA LEU A 155 4.31 -2.07 -9.00
C LEU A 155 5.13 -3.29 -8.57
N ALA A 156 5.17 -3.60 -7.27
CA ALA A 156 5.89 -4.77 -6.78
C ALA A 156 5.35 -6.09 -7.35
N ALA A 157 4.04 -6.21 -7.57
CA ALA A 157 3.44 -7.37 -8.23
C ALA A 157 3.87 -7.48 -9.71
N ALA A 158 3.97 -6.34 -10.40
CA ALA A 158 4.35 -6.25 -11.81
C ALA A 158 5.84 -6.49 -12.07
N GLU A 159 6.70 -6.35 -11.05
CA GLU A 159 8.12 -6.68 -11.14
C GLU A 159 8.32 -8.20 -11.31
N GLY A 160 8.81 -8.61 -12.48
CA GLY A 160 9.08 -10.01 -12.82
C GLY A 160 8.55 -10.40 -14.20
N ASP A 161 8.51 -11.71 -14.47
CA ASP A 161 7.94 -12.27 -15.70
C ASP A 161 6.41 -12.24 -15.70
N GLU A 162 5.81 -12.31 -16.90
CA GLU A 162 4.35 -12.35 -17.04
C GLU A 162 3.75 -13.66 -16.49
N GLU A 163 4.48 -14.77 -16.59
CA GLU A 163 4.05 -16.10 -16.13
C GLU A 163 3.73 -16.13 -14.62
N GLY A 164 4.53 -15.46 -13.80
CA GLY A 164 4.30 -15.37 -12.36
C GLY A 164 3.37 -14.25 -11.90
N LEU A 165 2.90 -13.37 -12.80
CA LEU A 165 2.21 -12.12 -12.44
C LEU A 165 0.97 -12.36 -11.57
N LYS A 166 0.10 -13.27 -12.00
CA LYS A 166 -1.12 -13.63 -11.27
C LYS A 166 -0.81 -14.17 -9.87
N SER A 167 0.17 -15.06 -9.77
CA SER A 167 0.59 -15.65 -8.50
C SER A 167 1.11 -14.59 -7.53
N ARG A 168 1.88 -13.61 -8.03
CA ARG A 168 2.37 -12.48 -7.23
C ARG A 168 1.21 -11.61 -6.72
N TYR A 169 0.24 -11.27 -7.57
CA TYR A 169 -0.95 -10.53 -7.11
C TYR A 169 -1.72 -11.26 -6.01
N VAL A 170 -2.03 -12.54 -6.22
CA VAL A 170 -2.75 -13.36 -5.23
C VAL A 170 -1.97 -13.43 -3.92
N THR A 171 -0.66 -13.64 -3.98
CA THR A 171 0.22 -13.68 -2.81
C THR A 171 0.17 -12.37 -2.02
N LEU A 172 0.33 -11.24 -2.69
CA LEU A 172 0.36 -9.92 -2.05
C LEU A 172 -1.01 -9.54 -1.47
N ILE A 173 -2.10 -9.84 -2.18
CA ILE A 173 -3.47 -9.64 -1.66
C ILE A 173 -3.70 -10.49 -0.41
N THR A 174 -3.28 -11.74 -0.42
CA THR A 174 -3.40 -12.64 0.74
C THR A 174 -2.62 -12.11 1.94
N GLN A 175 -1.43 -11.54 1.74
CA GLN A 175 -0.67 -10.87 2.82
C GLN A 175 -1.41 -9.63 3.36
N GLY A 176 -2.05 -8.86 2.48
CA GLY A 176 -2.89 -7.73 2.87
C GLY A 176 -4.09 -8.15 3.73
N ILE A 177 -4.74 -9.27 3.35
CA ILE A 177 -5.83 -9.89 4.11
C ILE A 177 -5.33 -10.40 5.48
N ASP A 178 -4.14 -11.02 5.53
CA ASP A 178 -3.53 -11.47 6.80
C ASP A 178 -3.33 -10.28 7.75
N LEU A 179 -2.75 -9.17 7.27
CA LEU A 179 -2.61 -7.94 8.05
C LEU A 179 -3.96 -7.39 8.49
N ALA A 180 -4.97 -7.40 7.62
CA ALA A 180 -6.33 -6.98 7.95
C ALA A 180 -6.97 -7.84 9.06
N ASN A 181 -6.56 -9.11 9.16
CA ASN A 181 -6.94 -10.04 10.22
C ASN A 181 -6.04 -9.98 11.47
N GLY A 182 -5.04 -9.10 11.49
CA GLY A 182 -4.15 -8.89 12.64
C GLY A 182 -2.89 -9.75 12.64
N GLY A 183 -2.60 -10.42 11.52
CA GLY A 183 -1.36 -11.13 11.29
C GLY A 183 -0.17 -10.19 11.03
N GLN A 184 0.90 -10.75 10.46
CA GLN A 184 2.16 -10.02 10.22
C GLN A 184 2.43 -9.75 8.73
N GLY A 185 1.55 -10.18 7.83
CA GLY A 185 1.73 -10.10 6.38
C GLY A 185 2.82 -11.05 5.88
N ARG A 186 3.19 -12.05 6.68
CA ARG A 186 4.17 -13.08 6.34
C ARG A 186 3.41 -14.39 6.21
N LEU A 187 3.17 -14.81 4.97
CA LEU A 187 2.57 -16.12 4.74
C LEU A 187 3.60 -17.18 5.15
N SER A 188 3.19 -18.09 6.03
CA SER A 188 3.98 -19.25 6.39
C SER A 188 4.28 -20.04 5.12
N SER A 189 5.56 -20.15 4.76
CA SER A 189 6.07 -21.08 3.75
C SER A 189 5.90 -22.52 4.21
#